data_AF-A0AAV8HFJ1-F1
#
_entry.id   AF-A0AAV8HFJ1-F1
#
_cell.length_a   1.000
_cell.length_b   1.000
_cell.length_c   1.000
_cell.angle_alpha   90.00
_cell.angle_beta   90.00
_cell.angle_gamma   90.00
#
_symmetry.space_group_name_H-M   'P 1'
#
loop_
_entity.id
_entity.type
_entity.pdbx_description
1 polymer ?
#
loop_
_entity_poly.entity_id
_entity_poly.type
_entity_poly.pdbx_seq_one_letter_code
_entity_poly.pdbx_strand_id
1 'polypeptide(L)'
;MGCKIGKPPLPYEKLVVGSAPKGYVPILVGRETATEKFLMHVKQLNNPSIMILLELAADELGYRCEGILRILCDVDYFREVVKIKNKS
;
A
#
# COMPACT_ATOMS: atom_id res chain seq x y z
N MET A 1 34.05 9.83 -19.41
CA MET A 1 33.78 9.10 -18.16
C MET A 1 32.36 9.41 -17.73
N GLY A 2 31.39 8.63 -18.20
CA GLY A 2 30.00 8.79 -17.79
C GLY A 2 29.62 7.57 -16.98
N CYS A 3 29.63 7.67 -15.65
CA CYS A 3 29.00 6.67 -14.80
C CYS A 3 27.51 6.68 -15.16
N LYS A 4 27.11 5.76 -16.05
CA LYS A 4 25.71 5.41 -16.19
C LYS A 4 25.36 4.67 -14.92
N ILE A 5 24.87 5.42 -13.94
CA ILE A 5 24.14 4.87 -12.81
C ILE A 5 22.91 4.24 -13.46
N GLY A 6 23.05 2.98 -13.89
CA GLY A 6 21.91 2.15 -14.21
C GLY A 6 21.04 2.19 -12.98
N LYS A 7 19.86 2.83 -13.09
CA LYS A 7 18.88 2.77 -12.02
C LYS A 7 18.71 1.28 -11.67
N PRO A 8 18.86 0.87 -10.39
CA PRO A 8 18.51 -0.48 -10.02
C PRO A 8 17.05 -0.72 -10.45
N PRO A 9 16.71 -1.92 -10.93
CA PRO A 9 15.34 -2.24 -11.28
C PRO A 9 14.53 -2.13 -9.99
N LEU A 10 13.75 -1.05 -9.86
CA LEU A 10 12.75 -1.00 -8.81
C LEU A 10 11.70 -2.05 -9.18
N PRO A 11 11.42 -3.07 -8.34
CA PRO A 11 10.27 -3.97 -8.50
C PRO A 11 8.99 -3.27 -8.04
N TYR A 12 8.90 -1.95 -8.25
CA TYR A 12 7.77 -1.12 -7.90
C TYR A 12 7.13 -0.75 -9.23
N GLU A 13 6.46 -1.74 -9.83
CA GLU A 13 5.52 -1.50 -10.92
C GLU A 13 4.66 -0.28 -10.54
N LYS A 14 4.76 0.79 -11.33
CA LYS A 14 3.78 1.86 -11.37
C LYS A 14 2.40 1.21 -11.44
N LEU A 15 1.65 1.11 -10.33
CA LEU A 15 0.22 0.96 -10.50
C LEU A 15 -0.26 2.30 -11.04
N VAL A 16 -0.89 2.23 -12.19
CA VAL A 16 -1.55 3.36 -12.82
C VAL A 16 -2.66 3.83 -11.87
N VAL A 17 -2.43 4.93 -11.15
CA VAL A 17 -3.46 5.68 -10.41
C VAL A 17 -4.35 6.37 -11.45
N GLY A 18 -5.11 5.57 -12.19
CA GLY A 18 -6.02 6.02 -13.24
C GLY A 18 -7.39 5.37 -13.16
N SER A 19 -7.56 4.32 -12.34
CA SER A 19 -8.80 3.52 -12.29
C SER A 19 -9.43 3.41 -10.90
N ALA A 20 -8.84 4.01 -9.85
CA ALA A 20 -9.46 4.02 -8.54
C ALA A 20 -10.71 4.92 -8.55
N PRO A 21 -11.89 4.42 -8.16
CA PRO A 21 -13.07 5.24 -8.00
C PRO A 21 -12.83 6.39 -7.01
N LYS A 22 -13.51 7.51 -7.20
CA LYS A 22 -13.39 8.67 -6.30
C LYS A 22 -13.70 8.25 -4.86
N GLY A 23 -12.82 8.60 -3.92
CA GLY A 23 -12.95 8.23 -2.51
C GLY A 23 -12.36 6.86 -2.16
N TYR A 24 -11.64 6.21 -3.07
CA TYR A 24 -10.89 4.99 -2.81
C TYR A 24 -9.39 5.18 -3.06
N VAL A 25 -8.58 4.50 -2.26
CA VAL A 25 -7.12 4.52 -2.31
C VAL A 25 -6.62 3.10 -2.53
N PRO A 26 -5.77 2.84 -3.53
CA PRO A 26 -5.11 1.56 -3.68
C PRO A 26 -4.05 1.38 -2.60
N ILE A 27 -4.10 0.24 -1.91
CA ILE A 27 -3.14 -0.18 -0.89
C ILE A 27 -2.50 -1.49 -1.33
N LEU A 28 -1.19 -1.58 -1.31
CA LEU A 28 -0.45 -2.81 -1.56
C LEU A 28 0.08 -3.33 -0.22
N VAL A 29 -0.36 -4.51 0.17
CA VAL A 29 -0.04 -5.10 1.47
C VAL A 29 0.82 -6.33 1.25
N GLY A 30 1.85 -6.50 2.07
CA GLY A 30 2.73 -7.66 2.03
C GLY A 30 4.19 -7.31 1.75
N ARG A 31 5.05 -8.32 1.65
CA ARG A 31 6.50 -8.18 1.48
C ARG A 31 6.94 -8.81 0.17
N GLU A 32 7.82 -8.11 -0.55
CA GLU A 32 8.50 -8.50 -1.80
C GLU A 32 7.70 -9.37 -2.78
N THR A 33 7.62 -10.68 -2.55
CA THR A 33 7.02 -11.68 -3.45
C THR A 33 5.57 -12.04 -3.10
N ALA A 34 5.11 -11.73 -1.89
CA ALA A 34 3.75 -11.98 -1.42
C ALA A 34 3.08 -10.64 -1.13
N THR A 35 2.60 -9.97 -2.18
CA THR A 35 1.86 -8.71 -2.05
C THR A 35 0.48 -8.81 -2.67
N GLU A 36 -0.52 -8.24 -2.00
CA GLU A 36 -1.90 -8.20 -2.46
C GLU A 36 -2.39 -6.74 -2.52
N LYS A 37 -3.15 -6.43 -3.57
CA LYS A 37 -3.70 -5.10 -3.82
C LYS A 37 -5.11 -5.02 -3.26
N PHE A 38 -5.31 -4.08 -2.34
CA PHE A 38 -6.60 -3.73 -1.78
C PHE A 38 -7.05 -2.36 -2.28
N LEU A 39 -8.34 -2.18 -2.44
CA LEU A 39 -8.94 -0.89 -2.71
C LEU A 39 -9.73 -0.47 -1.48
N MET A 40 -9.24 0.54 -0.76
CA MET A 40 -9.83 0.96 0.51
C MET A 40 -10.53 2.31 0.36
N HIS A 41 -11.76 2.41 0.87
CA HIS A 41 -12.45 3.69 0.93
C HIS A 41 -11.75 4.64 1.92
N VAL A 42 -11.65 5.93 1.60
CA VAL A 42 -10.97 6.93 2.47
C VAL A 42 -11.53 6.99 3.89
N LYS A 43 -12.81 6.65 4.08
CA LYS A 43 -13.44 6.55 5.41
C LYS A 43 -12.87 5.44 6.29
N GLN A 44 -12.38 4.35 5.68
CA GLN A 44 -11.76 3.22 6.40
C GLN A 44 -10.33 3.54 6.82
N LEU A 45 -9.64 4.43 6.10
CA LEU A 45 -8.30 4.90 6.48
C LEU A 45 -8.29 5.68 7.79
N ASN A 46 -9.43 6.30 8.15
CA ASN A 46 -9.58 7.05 9.40
C ASN A 46 -9.79 6.17 10.64
N ASN A 47 -9.75 4.84 10.50
CA ASN A 47 -9.76 3.94 11.63
C ASN A 47 -8.39 3.98 12.33
N PRO A 48 -8.34 4.07 13.67
CA PRO A 48 -7.07 4.18 14.41
C PRO A 48 -6.13 3.00 14.15
N SER A 49 -6.66 1.79 13.99
CA SER A 49 -5.88 0.60 13.64
C SER A 49 -5.17 0.73 12.29
N ILE A 50 -5.83 1.36 11.31
CA ILE A 50 -5.25 1.61 10.00
C ILE A 50 -4.22 2.73 10.10
N MET A 51 -4.52 3.82 10.81
CA MET A 51 -3.57 4.91 11.01
C MET A 51 -2.24 4.42 11.61
N ILE A 52 -2.28 3.53 12.60
CA ILE A 52 -1.07 2.91 13.18
C ILE A 52 -0.29 2.12 12.11
N LEU A 53 -0.97 1.31 11.29
CA LEU A 53 -0.31 0.58 10.20
C LEU A 53 0.32 1.49 9.16
N LEU A 54 -0.30 2.65 8.88
CA LEU A 54 0.24 3.65 7.96
C LEU A 54 1.45 4.37 8.54
N GLU A 55 1.42 4.67 9.83
CA GLU A 55 2.55 5.28 10.54
C GLU A 55 3.76 4.34 10.54
N LEU A 56 3.56 3.07 10.90
CA LEU A 56 4.60 2.04 10.84
C LEU A 56 5.16 1.86 9.44
N ALA A 57 4.29 1.87 8.42
CA ALA A 57 4.74 1.80 7.04
C ALA A 57 5.53 3.04 6.60
N ALA A 58 5.16 4.23 7.08
CA ALA A 58 5.88 5.47 6.80
C ALA A 58 7.25 5.52 7.49
N ASP A 59 7.39 4.96 8.69
CA ASP A 59 8.67 4.82 9.38
C ASP A 59 9.62 3.88 8.61
N GLU A 60 9.11 2.73 8.16
CA GLU A 60 9.91 1.71 7.47
C GLU A 60 10.24 2.06 5.99
N LEU A 61 9.27 2.57 5.24
CA LEU A 61 9.41 2.85 3.79
C LEU A 61 9.69 4.32 3.47
N GLY A 62 9.47 5.21 4.43
CA GLY A 62 9.40 6.64 4.19
C GLY A 62 8.19 7.04 3.33
N TYR A 63 8.06 8.35 3.07
CA TYR A 63 7.01 8.90 2.21
C TYR A 63 7.28 8.75 0.69
N ARG A 64 8.11 7.78 0.28
CA ARG A 64 8.49 7.57 -1.14
C ARG A 64 7.49 6.74 -1.94
N CYS A 65 6.26 6.62 -1.44
CA CYS A 65 5.18 5.88 -2.08
C CYS A 65 4.49 6.76 -3.13
N GLU A 66 4.92 6.68 -4.40
CA GLU A 66 4.23 7.37 -5.50
C GLU A 66 2.92 6.64 -5.87
N GLY A 67 1.79 7.19 -5.43
CA GLY A 67 0.46 6.83 -5.91
C GLY A 67 -0.19 5.59 -5.30
N ILE A 68 0.56 4.72 -4.62
CA ILE A 68 0.02 3.54 -3.90
C ILE A 68 0.56 3.52 -2.49
N LEU A 69 -0.33 3.32 -1.52
CA LEU A 69 0.06 3.16 -0.14
C LEU A 69 0.57 1.73 0.10
N ARG A 70 1.79 1.56 0.60
CA ARG A 70 2.36 0.23 0.89
C ARG A 70 2.35 -0.04 2.38
N ILE A 71 1.97 -1.25 2.77
CA ILE A 71 1.97 -1.69 4.17
C ILE A 71 2.73 -3.02 4.24
N LEU A 72 3.85 -3.04 4.97
CA LEU A 72 4.72 -4.22 5.14
C LEU A 72 4.23 -5.16 6.24
N CYS A 73 2.92 -5.44 6.22
CA CYS A 73 2.29 -6.39 7.14
C CYS A 73 1.90 -7.66 6.40
N ASP A 74 1.68 -8.73 7.16
CA ASP A 74 1.10 -9.94 6.62
C ASP A 74 -0.31 -9.67 6.04
N VAL A 75 -0.61 -10.30 4.91
CA VAL A 75 -1.86 -10.05 4.17
C VAL A 75 -3.07 -10.54 4.96
N ASP A 76 -2.95 -11.68 5.65
CA ASP A 76 -4.04 -12.23 6.46
C ASP A 76 -4.28 -11.38 7.71
N TYR A 77 -3.20 -10.91 8.35
CA TYR A 77 -3.34 -9.94 9.44
C TYR A 77 -4.05 -8.66 9.00
N PHE A 78 -3.70 -8.12 7.83
CA PHE A 78 -4.35 -6.93 7.31
C PHE A 78 -5.83 -7.15 7.04
N ARG A 79 -6.23 -8.30 6.50
CA ARG A 79 -7.65 -8.65 6.28
C ARG A 79 -8.44 -8.66 7.59
N GLU A 80 -7.86 -9.19 8.66
CA GLU A 80 -8.47 -9.18 9.99
C GLU A 80 -8.61 -7.77 10.57
N VAL A 81 -7.58 -6.92 10.44
CA VAL A 81 -7.60 -5.54 10.94
C VAL A 81 -8.61 -4.67 10.20
N VAL A 82 -8.66 -4.80 8.87
CA VAL A 82 -9.59 -4.01 8.06
C VAL A 82 -11.04 -4.46 8.29
N LYS A 83 -11.27 -5.63 8.91
CA LYS A 83 -12.58 -6.27 9.07
C LYS A 83 -13.41 -6.02 7.82
N ILE A 84 -12.92 -6.45 6.65
CA ILE A 84 -13.67 -6.35 5.41
C ILE A 84 -14.95 -7.16 5.61
N LYS A 85 -15.99 -6.51 6.13
CA LYS A 85 -17.31 -7.08 6.23
C LYS A 85 -17.82 -7.12 4.81
N ASN A 86 -17.66 -8.26 4.14
CA ASN A 86 -18.62 -8.64 3.12
C ASN A 86 -19.95 -8.79 3.85
N LYS A 87 -20.69 -7.69 3.92
CA LYS A 87 -22.04 -7.67 4.45
C LYS A 87 -22.92 -8.37 3.40
N SER A 88 -23.10 -9.67 3.56
CA SER A 88 -24.28 -10.39 3.07
C SER A 88 -25.27 -10.49 4.21
#